data_AF-A0A0S8GAF0-F1
#
_entry.id   AF-A0A0S8GAF0-F1
#
_cell.length_a   1.000
_cell.length_b   1.000
_cell.length_c   1.000
_cell.angle_alpha   90.00
_cell.angle_beta   90.00
_cell.angle_gamma   90.00
#
_symmetry.space_group_name_H-M   'P 1'
#
loop_
_entity.id
_entity.type
_entity.pdbx_description
1 polymer ?
#
loop_
_entity_poly.entity_id
_entity_poly.type
_entity_poly.pdbx_seq_one_letter_code
_entity_poly.pdbx_strand_id
1 'polypeptide(L)'
;GLVPTASTAAALAMGDALAISLLHERGFEPEDFAQLHPGGSLGRAPLLRVRDLMLVGDAVPITPAGASLGETISEMTAKRGITSVVDRRGALVGVITDGDLRRLLERKKDIFSLRARDVMTKQPKTIAPDELAARAARLMENHGITALIVTDGKRAPCGIIHLHDIMKARVV
;
A
#
# COMPACT_ATOMS: atom_id res chain seq x y z
N GLY A 1 -45.57 9.70 -39.62
CA GLY A 1 -45.87 8.90 -38.41
C GLY A 1 -44.92 9.33 -37.31
N LEU A 2 -45.45 9.82 -36.19
CA LEU A 2 -44.67 10.20 -35.01
C LEU A 2 -44.37 8.94 -34.19
N VAL A 3 -43.37 8.17 -34.62
CA VAL A 3 -42.92 7.01 -33.84
C VAL A 3 -42.24 7.55 -32.57
N PRO A 4 -42.67 7.17 -31.36
CA PRO A 4 -42.09 7.68 -30.12
C PRO A 4 -40.72 7.04 -29.89
N THR A 5 -39.68 7.65 -30.45
CA THR A 5 -38.29 7.17 -30.37
C THR A 5 -37.67 7.31 -28.98
N ALA A 6 -38.30 8.07 -28.07
CA ALA A 6 -37.80 8.28 -26.70
C ALA A 6 -38.23 7.20 -25.70
N SER A 7 -39.19 6.33 -26.05
CA SER A 7 -39.80 5.37 -25.11
C SER A 7 -38.81 4.35 -24.56
N THR A 8 -37.91 3.81 -25.38
CA THR A 8 -36.85 2.87 -24.95
C THR A 8 -35.84 3.54 -24.02
N ALA A 9 -35.43 4.78 -24.32
CA ALA A 9 -34.51 5.54 -23.48
C ALA A 9 -35.14 5.87 -22.12
N ALA A 10 -36.41 6.25 -22.10
CA ALA A 10 -37.16 6.51 -20.87
C ALA A 10 -37.29 5.23 -20.02
N ALA A 11 -37.55 4.07 -20.64
CA ALA A 11 -37.64 2.79 -19.93
C ALA A 11 -36.30 2.39 -19.28
N LEU A 12 -35.18 2.57 -19.98
CA LEU A 12 -33.85 2.31 -19.42
C LEU A 12 -33.54 3.24 -18.23
N ALA A 13 -33.81 4.54 -18.39
CA ALA A 13 -33.58 5.51 -17.32
C ALA A 13 -34.43 5.22 -16.07
N MET A 14 -35.70 4.85 -16.25
CA MET A 14 -36.56 4.44 -15.13
C MET A 14 -36.08 3.14 -14.48
N GLY A 15 -35.62 2.18 -15.27
CA GLY A 15 -35.04 0.94 -14.76
C GLY A 15 -33.82 1.18 -13.87
N ASP A 16 -32.86 1.99 -14.34
CA ASP A 16 -31.67 2.35 -13.57
C ASP A 16 -32.03 3.10 -12.30
N ALA A 17 -32.96 4.06 -12.38
CA ALA A 17 -33.40 4.82 -11.21
C ALA A 17 -34.04 3.93 -10.13
N LEU A 18 -34.88 2.97 -10.54
CA LEU A 18 -35.48 2.00 -9.62
C LEU A 18 -34.44 1.07 -9.00
N ALA A 19 -33.49 0.58 -9.79
CA ALA A 19 -32.41 -0.27 -9.30
C ALA A 19 -31.54 0.46 -8.27
N ILE A 20 -31.09 1.68 -8.58
CA ILE A 20 -30.27 2.49 -7.67
C ILE A 20 -31.03 2.82 -6.39
N SER A 21 -32.30 3.23 -6.51
CA SER A 21 -33.12 3.55 -5.33
C SER A 21 -33.31 2.34 -4.42
N LEU A 22 -33.54 1.15 -4.99
CA LEU A 22 -33.66 -0.08 -4.23
C LEU A 22 -32.36 -0.48 -3.53
N LEU A 23 -31.21 -0.34 -4.21
CA LEU A 23 -29.90 -0.59 -3.62
C LEU A 23 -29.64 0.33 -2.42
N HIS A 24 -29.97 1.62 -2.55
CA HIS A 24 -29.87 2.60 -1.46
C HIS A 24 -30.74 2.24 -0.25
N GLU A 25 -32.02 1.93 -0.47
CA GLU A 25 -32.96 1.55 0.61
C GLU A 25 -32.58 0.24 1.31
N ARG A 26 -31.94 -0.68 0.59
CA ARG A 26 -31.44 -1.94 1.15
C ARG A 26 -30.10 -1.79 1.89
N GLY A 27 -29.49 -0.61 1.88
CA GLY A 27 -28.14 -0.40 2.41
C GLY A 27 -27.10 -1.25 1.69
N PHE A 28 -27.24 -1.39 0.36
CA PHE A 28 -26.34 -2.22 -0.44
C PHE A 28 -24.96 -1.56 -0.51
N GLU A 29 -23.97 -2.20 0.10
CA GLU A 29 -22.61 -1.69 0.19
C GLU A 29 -21.71 -2.27 -0.91
N PRO A 30 -20.56 -1.64 -1.22
CA PRO A 30 -19.56 -2.21 -2.13
C PRO A 30 -19.14 -3.65 -1.79
N GLU A 31 -19.15 -3.99 -0.50
CA GLU A 31 -18.94 -5.33 0.06
C GLU A 31 -19.97 -6.36 -0.46
N ASP A 32 -21.23 -5.97 -0.61
CA ASP A 32 -22.30 -6.84 -1.11
C ASP A 32 -22.15 -7.07 -2.62
N PHE A 33 -21.74 -6.02 -3.35
CA PHE A 33 -21.41 -6.13 -4.77
C PHE A 33 -20.29 -7.13 -5.01
N ALA A 34 -19.26 -7.07 -4.18
CA ALA A 34 -18.09 -7.95 -4.23
C ALA A 34 -18.46 -9.44 -4.07
N GLN A 35 -19.32 -9.74 -3.10
CA GLN A 35 -19.79 -11.11 -2.83
C GLN A 35 -20.64 -11.69 -3.96
N LEU A 36 -21.51 -10.87 -4.57
CA LEU A 36 -22.44 -11.33 -5.61
C LEU A 36 -21.80 -11.40 -7.00
N HIS A 37 -20.66 -10.75 -7.23
CA HIS A 37 -20.00 -10.68 -8.54
C HIS A 37 -18.50 -10.98 -8.49
N PRO A 38 -18.06 -12.14 -7.95
CA PRO A 38 -16.65 -12.43 -7.66
C PRO A 38 -15.74 -12.55 -8.90
N GLY A 39 -16.32 -12.63 -10.10
CA GLY A 39 -15.58 -12.71 -11.37
C GLY A 39 -15.20 -11.35 -11.98
N GLY A 40 -15.76 -10.24 -11.49
CA GLY A 40 -15.54 -8.89 -12.03
C GLY A 40 -14.43 -8.11 -11.31
N SER A 41 -13.91 -7.05 -11.94
CA SER A 41 -12.94 -6.11 -11.34
C SER A 41 -13.47 -5.44 -10.06
N LEU A 42 -14.78 -5.19 -10.01
CA LEU A 42 -15.49 -4.68 -8.82
C LEU A 42 -15.74 -5.76 -7.75
N GLY A 43 -15.59 -7.04 -8.11
CA GLY A 43 -15.93 -8.22 -7.33
C GLY A 43 -14.89 -8.68 -6.31
N ARG A 44 -13.61 -8.67 -6.72
CA ARG A 44 -12.48 -9.24 -5.97
C ARG A 44 -11.56 -8.20 -5.34
N ALA A 45 -11.49 -7.02 -5.94
CA ALA A 45 -10.49 -6.01 -5.63
C ALA A 45 -10.78 -5.13 -4.39
N PRO A 46 -12.04 -4.73 -4.07
CA PRO A 46 -12.26 -3.68 -3.07
C PRO A 46 -12.11 -4.14 -1.61
N LEU A 47 -11.99 -5.45 -1.33
CA LEU A 47 -12.01 -5.99 0.05
C LEU A 47 -10.67 -6.52 0.57
N LEU A 48 -9.66 -6.68 -0.28
CA LEU A 48 -8.36 -7.18 0.19
C LEU A 48 -7.73 -6.16 1.12
N ARG A 49 -7.37 -6.61 2.32
CA ARG A 49 -6.68 -5.80 3.31
C ARG A 49 -5.18 -5.92 3.10
N VAL A 50 -4.44 -4.95 3.61
CA VAL A 50 -2.97 -4.96 3.60
C VAL A 50 -2.42 -6.25 4.20
N ARG A 51 -2.99 -6.73 5.31
CA ARG A 51 -2.56 -7.98 5.95
C ARG A 51 -2.66 -9.22 5.06
N ASP A 52 -3.54 -9.21 4.06
CA ASP A 52 -3.74 -10.35 3.17
C ASP A 52 -2.64 -10.44 2.11
N LEU A 53 -1.91 -9.34 1.86
CA LEU A 53 -0.91 -9.21 0.80
C LEU A 53 0.49 -8.85 1.31
N MET A 54 0.61 -8.35 2.55
CA MET A 54 1.90 -7.95 3.11
C MET A 54 2.81 -9.15 3.37
N LEU A 55 4.11 -8.94 3.22
CA LEU A 55 5.14 -9.84 3.71
C LEU A 55 5.33 -9.65 5.22
N VAL A 56 5.57 -10.73 5.94
CA VAL A 56 5.66 -10.78 7.42
C VAL A 56 6.89 -11.58 7.88
N GLY A 57 7.17 -11.53 9.19
CA GLY A 57 8.27 -12.27 9.81
C GLY A 57 9.63 -11.83 9.28
N ASP A 58 10.49 -12.78 8.92
CA ASP A 58 11.84 -12.50 8.43
C ASP A 58 11.84 -11.68 7.13
N ALA A 59 10.74 -11.60 6.39
CA ALA A 59 10.64 -10.80 5.19
C ALA A 59 10.49 -9.29 5.46
N VAL A 60 10.18 -8.89 6.70
CA VAL A 60 10.05 -7.47 7.08
C VAL A 60 11.43 -6.88 7.28
N PRO A 61 11.84 -5.88 6.47
CA PRO A 61 13.19 -5.36 6.57
C PRO A 61 13.30 -4.41 7.76
N ILE A 62 14.17 -4.75 8.70
CA ILE A 62 14.34 -4.00 9.94
C ILE A 62 15.83 -3.81 10.21
N THR A 63 16.20 -2.58 10.52
CA THR A 63 17.56 -2.19 10.87
C THR A 63 17.54 -1.26 12.08
N PRO A 64 18.34 -1.51 13.14
CA PRO A 64 18.46 -0.59 14.26
C PRO A 64 19.01 0.78 13.82
N ALA A 65 18.52 1.86 14.42
CA ALA A 65 19.00 3.23 14.15
C ALA A 65 20.53 3.42 14.33
N GLY A 66 21.14 2.58 15.18
CA GLY A 66 22.58 2.58 15.43
C GLY A 66 23.39 1.69 14.48
N ALA A 67 22.76 0.90 13.60
CA ALA A 67 23.47 -0.03 12.72
C ALA A 67 24.40 0.73 11.77
N SER A 68 25.50 0.09 11.39
CA SER A 68 26.40 0.57 10.35
C SER A 68 25.70 0.61 9.00
N LEU A 69 26.20 1.44 8.09
CA LEU A 69 25.67 1.47 6.73
C LEU A 69 25.88 0.12 6.01
N GLY A 70 26.95 -0.62 6.30
CA GLY A 70 27.18 -1.96 5.73
C GLY A 70 26.11 -2.98 6.13
N GLU A 71 25.76 -3.05 7.41
CA GLU A 71 24.64 -3.89 7.89
C GLU A 71 23.32 -3.48 7.25
N THR A 72 23.08 -2.17 7.15
CA THR A 72 21.88 -1.60 6.53
C THR A 72 21.77 -2.02 5.06
N ILE A 73 22.86 -1.93 4.29
CA ILE A 73 22.90 -2.31 2.87
C ILE A 73 22.68 -3.82 2.70
N SER A 74 23.27 -4.64 3.57
CA SER A 74 23.06 -6.09 3.56
C SER A 74 21.58 -6.43 3.77
N GLU A 75 20.91 -5.77 4.71
CA GLU A 75 19.47 -5.95 4.96
C GLU A 75 18.65 -5.54 3.73
N MET A 76 18.91 -4.34 3.18
CA MET A 76 18.21 -3.87 1.98
C MET A 76 18.36 -4.82 0.79
N THR A 77 19.57 -5.36 0.59
CA THR A 77 19.86 -6.30 -0.50
C THR A 77 19.05 -7.57 -0.36
N ALA A 78 18.88 -8.08 0.87
CA ALA A 78 18.07 -9.25 1.15
C ALA A 78 16.55 -8.99 0.99
N LYS A 79 16.11 -7.73 1.10
CA LYS A 79 14.70 -7.35 1.26
C LYS A 79 14.20 -6.32 0.23
N ARG A 80 14.60 -6.48 -1.04
CA ARG A 80 14.10 -5.72 -2.20
C ARG A 80 14.39 -4.20 -2.13
N GLY A 81 15.55 -3.81 -1.62
CA GLY A 81 16.09 -2.46 -1.76
C GLY A 81 15.49 -1.42 -0.79
N ILE A 82 14.85 -1.86 0.29
CA ILE A 82 14.29 -0.99 1.33
C ILE A 82 14.50 -1.60 2.71
N THR A 83 14.74 -0.75 3.71
CA THR A 83 14.70 -1.16 5.12
C THR A 83 14.07 -0.14 6.05
N SER A 84 13.38 -0.64 7.07
CA SER A 84 12.83 0.14 8.18
C SER A 84 13.92 0.43 9.19
N VAL A 85 14.02 1.68 9.63
CA VAL A 85 14.91 2.06 10.73
C VAL A 85 14.12 2.17 12.02
N VAL A 86 14.50 1.40 13.03
CA VAL A 86 13.81 1.33 14.33
C VAL A 86 14.64 1.88 15.47
N ASP A 87 13.98 2.45 16.47
CA ASP A 87 14.62 2.85 17.72
C ASP A 87 14.86 1.65 18.67
N ARG A 88 15.38 1.93 19.88
CA ARG A 88 15.64 0.89 20.89
C ARG A 88 14.37 0.21 21.42
N ARG A 89 13.18 0.79 21.21
CA ARG A 89 11.88 0.24 21.60
C ARG A 89 11.22 -0.52 20.45
N GLY A 90 11.86 -0.61 19.29
CA GLY A 90 11.33 -1.25 18.09
C GLY A 90 10.36 -0.36 17.30
N ALA A 91 10.22 0.92 17.65
CA ALA A 91 9.33 1.82 16.94
C ALA A 91 9.98 2.36 15.66
N LEU A 92 9.20 2.46 14.58
CA LEU A 92 9.65 2.97 13.29
C LEU A 92 9.98 4.47 13.36
N VAL A 93 11.26 4.80 13.13
CA VAL A 93 11.77 6.18 13.12
C VAL A 93 12.19 6.67 11.73
N GLY A 94 12.42 5.77 10.78
CA GLY A 94 12.81 6.13 9.42
C GLY A 94 12.74 4.95 8.45
N VAL A 95 13.01 5.22 7.18
CA VAL A 95 13.25 4.19 6.14
C VAL A 95 14.46 4.58 5.32
N ILE A 96 15.11 3.58 4.72
CA ILE A 96 16.19 3.77 3.74
C ILE A 96 15.84 2.96 2.50
N THR A 97 15.97 3.58 1.34
CA THR A 97 15.76 2.95 0.02
C THR A 97 17.03 3.02 -0.82
N ASP A 98 17.11 2.20 -1.87
CA ASP A 98 18.22 2.28 -2.86
C ASP A 98 18.38 3.70 -3.43
N GLY A 99 17.26 4.42 -3.60
CA GLY A 99 17.27 5.81 -4.05
C GLY A 99 17.98 6.75 -3.07
N ASP A 100 17.80 6.54 -1.76
CA ASP A 100 18.49 7.30 -0.72
C ASP A 100 19.99 7.01 -0.72
N LEU A 101 20.37 5.74 -0.85
CA LEU A 101 21.77 5.33 -0.90
C LEU A 101 22.48 5.89 -2.14
N ARG A 102 21.84 5.82 -3.31
CA ARG A 102 22.37 6.41 -4.55
C ARG A 102 22.60 7.92 -4.39
N ARG A 103 21.62 8.65 -3.85
CA ARG A 103 21.73 10.10 -3.60
C ARG A 103 22.82 10.43 -2.57
N LEU A 104 23.05 9.56 -1.59
CA LEU A 104 24.10 9.74 -0.58
C LEU A 104 25.49 9.58 -1.19
N LEU A 105 25.69 8.55 -2.02
CA LEU A 105 26.95 8.24 -2.71
C LEU A 105 27.42 9.39 -3.61
N GLU A 106 26.47 10.10 -4.26
CA GLU A 106 26.79 11.28 -5.07
C GLU A 106 27.30 12.48 -4.24
N ARG A 107 26.92 12.56 -2.96
CA ARG A 107 27.19 13.74 -2.10
C ARG A 107 28.37 13.57 -1.16
N LYS A 108 28.73 12.34 -0.77
CA LYS A 108 29.74 12.06 0.25
C LYS A 108 30.77 11.03 -0.23
N LYS A 109 32.05 11.33 -0.02
CA LYS A 109 33.17 10.43 -0.36
C LYS A 109 33.39 9.32 0.67
N ASP A 110 33.12 9.59 1.95
CA ASP A 110 33.16 8.57 3.01
C ASP A 110 31.77 8.40 3.61
N ILE A 111 31.13 7.27 3.28
CA ILE A 111 29.81 6.88 3.76
C ILE A 111 29.86 5.73 4.76
N PHE A 112 31.00 5.03 4.87
CA PHE A 112 31.10 3.81 5.67
C PHE A 112 31.17 4.11 7.17
N SER A 113 31.53 5.33 7.54
CA SER A 113 31.47 5.84 8.92
C SER A 113 30.06 6.23 9.39
N LEU A 114 29.07 6.27 8.48
CA LEU A 114 27.70 6.65 8.80
C LEU A 114 26.88 5.49 9.38
N ARG A 115 25.86 5.85 10.17
CA ARG A 115 24.87 4.92 10.70
C ARG A 115 23.52 5.09 10.02
N ALA A 116 22.64 4.10 10.16
CA ALA A 116 21.30 4.12 9.57
C ALA A 116 20.54 5.42 9.89
N ARG A 117 20.58 5.89 11.14
CA ARG A 117 19.92 7.15 11.56
C ARG A 117 20.41 8.41 10.84
N ASP A 118 21.63 8.40 10.31
CA ASP A 118 22.26 9.55 9.67
C ASP A 118 21.85 9.67 8.19
N VAL A 119 21.31 8.57 7.63
CA VAL A 119 20.96 8.44 6.20
C VAL A 119 19.45 8.31 6.00
N MET A 120 18.71 7.83 7.00
CA MET A 120 17.29 7.55 6.87
C MET A 120 16.43 8.76 6.49
N THR A 121 15.43 8.51 5.67
CA THR A 121 14.30 9.42 5.52
C THR A 121 13.44 9.34 6.78
N LYS A 122 13.32 10.47 7.48
CA LYS A 122 12.51 10.59 8.69
C LYS A 122 11.03 10.64 8.34
N GLN A 123 10.17 10.19 9.26
CA GLN A 123 8.71 10.18 9.10
C GLN A 123 8.24 9.46 7.82
N PRO A 124 8.56 8.16 7.67
CA PRO A 124 8.14 7.38 6.52
C PRO A 124 6.61 7.30 6.44
N LYS A 125 6.11 7.15 5.22
CA LYS A 125 4.71 6.80 4.99
C LYS A 125 4.50 5.34 5.40
N THR A 126 3.45 5.11 6.17
CA THR A 126 3.08 3.79 6.69
C THR A 126 1.61 3.53 6.44
N ILE A 127 1.21 2.27 6.60
CA ILE A 127 -0.19 1.87 6.54
C ILE A 127 -0.47 0.81 7.62
N ALA A 128 -1.69 0.75 8.12
CA ALA A 128 -2.10 -0.27 9.08
C ALA A 128 -2.46 -1.59 8.37
N PRO A 129 -2.28 -2.75 9.03
CA PRO A 129 -2.59 -4.06 8.42
C PRO A 129 -4.07 -4.24 8.06
N ASP A 130 -4.97 -3.57 8.79
CA ASP A 130 -6.43 -3.63 8.60
C ASP A 130 -6.96 -2.75 7.47
N GLU A 131 -6.14 -1.86 6.92
CA GLU A 131 -6.51 -0.95 5.83
C GLU A 131 -6.67 -1.70 4.51
N LEU A 132 -7.42 -1.13 3.58
CA LEU A 132 -7.58 -1.69 2.23
C LEU A 132 -6.28 -1.60 1.44
N ALA A 133 -5.94 -2.66 0.72
CA ALA A 133 -4.79 -2.70 -0.19
C ALA A 133 -4.90 -1.64 -1.31
N ALA A 134 -6.12 -1.32 -1.75
CA ALA A 134 -6.36 -0.21 -2.68
C ALA A 134 -5.92 1.15 -2.12
N ARG A 135 -6.11 1.38 -0.81
CA ARG A 135 -5.60 2.59 -0.13
C ARG A 135 -4.07 2.60 -0.11
N ALA A 136 -3.44 1.44 0.10
CA ALA A 136 -1.99 1.30 0.02
C ALA A 136 -1.46 1.71 -1.36
N ALA A 137 -2.08 1.22 -2.43
CA ALA A 137 -1.71 1.57 -3.81
C ALA A 137 -1.86 3.07 -4.08
N ARG A 138 -2.97 3.69 -3.68
CA ARG A 138 -3.18 5.14 -3.82
C ARG A 138 -2.14 5.95 -3.05
N LEU A 139 -1.79 5.53 -1.83
CA LEU A 139 -0.76 6.20 -1.03
C LEU A 139 0.61 6.10 -1.70
N MET A 140 0.92 4.93 -2.28
CA MET A 140 2.14 4.70 -3.06
C MET A 140 2.21 5.61 -4.28
N GLU A 141 1.14 5.68 -5.07
CA GLU A 141 1.03 6.53 -6.26
C GLU A 141 1.18 8.02 -5.92
N ASN A 142 0.42 8.52 -4.94
CA ASN A 142 0.44 9.92 -4.52
C ASN A 142 1.81 10.40 -4.03
N HIS A 143 2.64 9.48 -3.53
CA HIS A 143 3.98 9.79 -3.01
C HIS A 143 5.12 9.32 -3.92
N GLY A 144 4.81 8.70 -5.07
CA GLY A 144 5.81 8.16 -5.99
C GLY A 144 6.71 7.09 -5.36
N ILE A 145 6.17 6.28 -4.45
CA ILE A 145 6.88 5.19 -3.78
C ILE A 145 6.28 3.83 -4.18
N THR A 146 7.06 2.76 -4.10
CA THR A 146 6.64 1.42 -4.58
C THR A 146 6.48 0.40 -3.46
N ALA A 147 6.72 0.81 -2.21
CA ALA A 147 6.58 -0.01 -1.02
C ALA A 147 6.16 0.84 0.18
N LEU A 148 5.44 0.22 1.10
CA LEU A 148 5.02 0.82 2.36
C LEU A 148 5.37 -0.13 3.51
N ILE A 149 5.93 0.43 4.57
CA ILE A 149 6.08 -0.29 5.83
C ILE A 149 4.72 -0.36 6.50
N VAL A 150 4.31 -1.57 6.85
CA VAL A 150 3.09 -1.82 7.60
C VAL A 150 3.43 -1.77 9.08
N THR A 151 2.72 -0.94 9.82
CA THR A 151 2.96 -0.75 11.26
C THR A 151 1.74 -1.13 12.08
N ASP A 152 2.00 -1.61 13.30
CA ASP A 152 0.95 -1.82 14.30
C ASP A 152 0.53 -0.52 14.99
N GLY A 153 -0.42 -0.61 15.93
CA GLY A 153 -0.89 0.53 16.72
C GLY A 153 0.18 1.21 17.60
N LYS A 154 1.38 0.63 17.73
CA LYS A 154 2.53 1.17 18.48
C LYS A 154 3.64 1.70 17.56
N ARG A 155 3.39 1.80 16.26
CA ARG A 155 4.38 2.12 15.21
C ARG A 155 5.51 1.09 15.08
N ALA A 156 5.34 -0.12 15.58
CA ALA A 156 6.32 -1.18 15.33
C ALA A 156 6.09 -1.75 13.91
N PRO A 157 7.13 -1.91 13.08
CA PRO A 157 7.01 -2.57 11.79
C PRO A 157 6.56 -4.02 11.97
N CYS A 158 5.39 -4.37 11.42
CA CYS A 158 4.84 -5.72 11.47
C CYS A 158 4.72 -6.36 10.08
N GLY A 159 4.92 -5.59 9.01
CA GLY A 159 4.86 -6.07 7.64
C GLY A 159 5.48 -5.10 6.64
N ILE A 160 5.59 -5.53 5.40
CA ILE A 160 5.88 -4.67 4.25
C ILE A 160 4.99 -5.06 3.08
N ILE A 161 4.42 -4.08 2.39
CA ILE A 161 3.61 -4.31 1.19
C ILE A 161 4.22 -3.57 0.00
N HIS A 162 4.30 -4.24 -1.15
CA HIS A 162 4.82 -3.65 -2.38
C HIS A 162 3.70 -3.46 -3.41
N LEU A 163 3.86 -2.45 -4.27
CA LEU A 163 2.91 -2.16 -5.34
C LEU A 163 2.71 -3.37 -6.27
N HIS A 164 3.78 -4.10 -6.58
CA HIS A 164 3.69 -5.26 -7.47
C HIS A 164 2.87 -6.42 -6.87
N ASP A 165 2.86 -6.59 -5.55
CA ASP A 165 2.05 -7.61 -4.87
C ASP A 165 0.56 -7.26 -4.97
N ILE A 166 0.24 -5.96 -4.83
CA ILE A 166 -1.11 -5.42 -5.01
C ILE A 166 -1.60 -5.60 -6.46
N MET A 167 -0.75 -5.29 -7.44
CA MET A 167 -1.06 -5.43 -8.88
C MET A 167 -1.29 -6.90 -9.26
N LYS A 168 -0.47 -7.82 -8.76
CA LYS A 168 -0.64 -9.27 -8.99
C LYS A 168 -1.97 -9.79 -8.42
N ALA A 169 -2.40 -9.25 -7.29
CA ALA A 169 -3.68 -9.58 -6.67
C ALA A 169 -4.89 -8.97 -7.40
N ARG A 170 -4.69 -8.18 -8.47
CA ARG A 170 -5.74 -7.49 -9.25
C ARG A 170 -6.62 -6.58 -8.40
N VAL A 171 -6.00 -5.89 -7.43
CA VAL A 171 -6.67 -4.95 -6.52
C VAL A 171 -6.86 -3.57 -7.14
N VAL A 172 -6.03 -3.22 -8.12
CA VAL A 172 -6.06 -1.96 -8.90
C VAL A 172 -5.86 -2.27 -10.37
#